data_AF-A0A939H8M1-F1
#
_entry.id   AF-A0A939H8M1-F1
#
_cell.length_a   1.000
_cell.length_b   1.000
_cell.length_c   1.000
_cell.angle_alpha   90.00
_cell.angle_beta   90.00
_cell.angle_gamma   90.00
#
_symmetry.space_group_name_H-M   'P 1'
#
loop_
_entity.id
_entity.type
_entity.pdbx_description
1 polymer ?
#
loop_
_entity_poly.entity_id
_entity_poly.type
_entity_poly.pdbx_seq_one_letter_code
_entity_poly.pdbx_strand_id
1 'polypeptide(L)'
;MLDYLLQLSFIGLILLLGIFGIYVFLTMFLSTTPFQKLNRFTILATLLTFFGLIMLRYSLFQSISGAILVLLLIRISYVIYIDAE
;
A
#
# COMPACT_ATOMS: atom_id res chain seq x y z
N MET A 1 -5.43 31.31 -7.84
CA MET A 1 -5.36 31.12 -6.36
C MET A 1 -5.80 29.71 -5.97
N LEU A 2 -6.91 29.22 -6.55
CA LEU A 2 -7.41 27.86 -6.33
C LEU A 2 -6.45 26.75 -6.83
N ASP A 3 -5.73 27.00 -7.92
CA ASP A 3 -4.72 26.06 -8.45
C ASP A 3 -3.55 25.85 -7.49
N TYR A 4 -3.10 26.92 -6.82
CA TYR A 4 -2.04 26.85 -5.82
C TYR A 4 -2.48 26.06 -4.58
N LEU A 5 -3.74 26.21 -4.15
CA LEU A 5 -4.31 25.42 -3.05
C LEU A 5 -4.41 23.92 -3.41
N LEU A 6 -4.77 23.60 -4.65
CA LEU A 6 -4.81 22.22 -5.16
C LEU A 6 -3.40 21.59 -5.24
N GLN A 7 -2.40 22.34 -5.68
CA GLN A 7 -1.03 21.86 -5.68
C GLN A 7 -0.50 21.60 -4.26
N LEU A 8 -0.80 22.50 -3.32
CA LEU A 8 -0.38 22.36 -1.93
C LEU A 8 -1.03 21.14 -1.26
N SER A 9 -2.31 20.88 -1.54
CA SER A 9 -3.02 19.72 -1.00
C SER A 9 -2.49 18.40 -1.58
N PHE A 10 -2.11 18.39 -2.86
CA PHE A 10 -1.51 17.22 -3.50
C PHE A 10 -0.13 16.89 -2.91
N ILE A 11 0.71 17.90 -2.67
CA ILE A 11 2.01 17.73 -2.00
C ILE A 11 1.83 17.25 -0.55
N GLY A 12 0.85 17.82 0.17
CA GLY A 12 0.52 17.40 1.53
C GLY A 12 0.09 15.93 1.61
N LEU A 13 -0.70 15.46 0.64
CA LEU A 13 -1.08 14.05 0.51
C LEU A 13 0.14 13.14 0.29
N ILE A 14 1.08 13.54 -0.55
CA ILE A 14 2.32 12.79 -0.81
C ILE A 14 3.18 12.68 0.46
N LEU A 15 3.33 13.78 1.21
CA LEU A 15 4.11 13.79 2.45
C LEU A 15 3.47 12.91 3.54
N LEU A 16 2.15 13.00 3.72
CA LEU A 16 1.40 12.14 4.63
C LEU A 16 1.58 10.65 4.27
N LEU A 17 1.58 10.34 2.98
CA LEU A 17 1.84 9.00 2.46
C LEU A 17 3.23 8.49 2.78
N GLY A 18 4.25 9.33 2.58
CA GLY A 18 5.63 8.99 2.94
C GLY A 18 5.76 8.68 4.43
N ILE A 19 5.20 9.54 5.28
CA ILE A 19 5.20 9.36 6.74
C ILE A 19 4.46 8.07 7.13
N PHE A 20 3.29 7.82 6.54
CA PHE A 20 2.51 6.61 6.80
C PHE A 20 3.24 5.34 6.37
N GLY A 21 3.91 5.37 5.21
CA GLY A 21 4.74 4.26 4.73
C GLY A 21 5.89 3.95 5.69
N ILE A 22 6.60 4.99 6.16
CA ILE A 22 7.68 4.86 7.14
C ILE A 22 7.16 4.32 8.49
N TYR A 23 6.01 4.81 8.95
CA TYR A 23 5.37 4.34 10.18
C TYR A 23 5.02 2.85 10.11
N VAL A 24 4.38 2.40 9.02
CA VAL A 24 4.06 0.99 8.81
C VAL A 24 5.34 0.16 8.78
N PHE A 25 6.38 0.62 8.08
CA PHE A 25 7.67 -0.04 8.02
C PHE A 25 8.32 -0.19 9.41
N LEU A 26 8.32 0.87 10.22
CA LEU A 26 8.83 0.84 11.61
C LEU A 26 8.05 -0.16 12.49
N THR A 27 6.71 -0.17 12.39
CA THR A 27 5.92 -1.12 13.18
C THR A 27 6.21 -2.57 12.81
N MET A 28 6.57 -2.89 11.56
CA MET A 28 6.92 -4.26 11.14
C MET A 28 8.13 -4.84 11.87
N PHE A 29 9.12 -4.02 12.19
CA PHE A 29 10.29 -4.47 12.97
C PHE A 29 9.94 -4.78 14.42
N LEU A 30 8.88 -4.18 14.96
CA LEU A 30 8.38 -4.42 16.31
C LEU A 30 7.43 -5.63 16.44
N SER A 31 6.90 -6.17 15.33
CA SER A 31 6.01 -7.35 15.38
C SER A 31 6.75 -8.65 15.66
N THR A 32 6.18 -9.48 16.52
CA THR A 32 6.82 -10.68 17.08
C THR A 32 6.55 -11.97 16.30
N THR A 33 5.46 -12.08 15.54
CA THR A 33 5.16 -13.29 14.76
C THR A 33 5.30 -13.10 13.24
N PRO A 34 5.75 -14.13 12.49
CA PRO A 34 5.86 -14.09 11.03
C PRO A 34 4.55 -13.70 10.33
N PHE A 35 3.41 -14.20 10.83
CA PHE A 35 2.06 -13.88 10.34
C PHE A 35 1.73 -12.38 10.44
N GLN A 36 2.10 -11.72 11.55
CA GLN A 36 1.85 -10.30 11.73
C GLN A 36 2.70 -9.46 10.78
N LYS A 37 3.96 -9.85 10.55
CA LYS A 37 4.85 -9.20 9.57
C LYS A 37 4.27 -9.31 8.17
N LEU A 38 3.84 -10.51 7.77
CA LEU A 38 3.26 -10.75 6.44
C LEU A 38 1.99 -9.92 6.19
N ASN A 39 1.07 -9.88 7.16
CA ASN A 39 -0.15 -9.06 7.04
C ASN A 39 0.17 -7.57 6.88
N ARG A 40 1.14 -7.04 7.65
CA ARG A 40 1.58 -5.65 7.50
C ARG A 40 2.22 -5.42 6.12
N PHE A 41 3.02 -6.36 5.63
CA PHE A 41 3.67 -6.25 4.30
C PHE A 41 2.65 -6.25 3.18
N THR A 42 1.60 -7.05 3.34
CA THR A 42 0.49 -7.12 2.40
C THR A 42 -0.24 -5.78 2.33
N ILE A 43 -0.54 -5.17 3.48
CA ILE A 43 -1.19 -3.84 3.54
C ILE A 43 -0.29 -2.75 2.95
N LEU A 44 1.01 -2.79 3.23
CA LEU A 44 1.95 -1.84 2.66
C LEU A 44 2.02 -1.96 1.13
N ALA A 45 2.12 -3.18 0.61
CA ALA A 45 2.19 -3.45 -0.82
C ALA A 45 0.91 -3.02 -1.56
N THR A 46 -0.27 -3.25 -0.97
CA THR A 46 -1.55 -2.85 -1.57
C THR A 46 -1.73 -1.34 -1.57
N LEU A 47 -1.35 -0.65 -0.50
CA LEU A 47 -1.35 0.81 -0.46
C LEU A 47 -0.35 1.40 -1.47
N LEU A 48 0.88 0.88 -1.53
CA LEU A 48 1.87 1.31 -2.52
C LEU A 48 1.36 1.12 -3.95
N THR A 49 0.70 0.00 -4.23
CA THR A 49 0.10 -0.25 -5.54
C THR A 49 -1.02 0.74 -5.85
N PHE A 50 -1.94 0.96 -4.91
CA PHE A 50 -3.04 1.91 -5.05
C PHE A 50 -2.53 3.32 -5.40
N PHE A 51 -1.59 3.83 -4.59
CA PHE A 51 -1.05 5.18 -4.80
C PHE A 51 -0.10 5.25 -5.99
N GLY A 52 0.66 4.19 -6.27
CA GLY A 52 1.47 4.09 -7.49
C GLY A 52 0.62 4.22 -8.75
N LEU A 53 -0.54 3.54 -8.78
CA LEU A 53 -1.48 3.65 -9.90
C LEU A 53 -2.11 5.05 -10.00
N ILE A 54 -2.46 5.68 -8.87
CA ILE A 54 -2.92 7.07 -8.86
C ILE A 54 -1.84 8.02 -9.43
N MET A 55 -0.57 7.84 -9.04
CA MET A 55 0.54 8.66 -9.51
C MET A 55 0.80 8.48 -11.01
N LEU A 56 0.61 7.27 -11.51
CA LEU A 56 0.64 6.95 -12.95
C LEU A 56 -0.61 7.44 -13.72
N ARG A 57 -1.51 8.17 -13.05
CA ARG A 57 -2.74 8.76 -13.62
C ARG A 57 -3.77 7.75 -14.12
N TYR A 58 -3.76 6.53 -13.57
CA TYR A 58 -4.85 5.58 -13.79
C TYR A 58 -6.13 6.08 -13.11
N SER A 59 -7.28 5.64 -13.62
CA SER A 59 -8.57 6.01 -13.01
C SER A 59 -8.70 5.44 -11.60
N LEU A 60 -9.55 6.05 -10.78
CA LEU A 60 -9.76 5.60 -9.40
C LEU A 60 -10.22 4.14 -9.33
N PHE A 61 -11.09 3.72 -10.26
CA PHE A 61 -11.55 2.34 -10.36
C PHE A 61 -10.42 1.36 -10.73
N GLN A 62 -9.53 1.75 -11.65
CA GLN A 62 -8.35 0.95 -12.02
C GLN A 62 -7.36 0.84 -10.86
N SER A 63 -7.19 1.91 -10.09
CA SER A 63 -6.29 1.94 -8.93
C SER A 63 -6.81 1.03 -7.81
N ILE A 64 -8.12 1.07 -7.52
CA ILE A 64 -8.76 0.19 -6.53
C ILE A 64 -8.66 -1.27 -6.97
N SER A 65 -9.03 -1.57 -8.23
CA SER A 65 -9.00 -2.95 -8.75
C SER A 65 -7.57 -3.52 -8.76
N GLY A 66 -6.57 -2.73 -9.15
CA GLY A 66 -5.17 -3.13 -9.08
C GLY A 66 -4.68 -3.43 -7.65
N ALA A 67 -5.06 -2.59 -6.69
CA ALA A 67 -4.72 -2.82 -5.28
C ALA A 67 -5.40 -4.08 -4.70
N ILE A 68 -6.68 -4.33 -5.04
CA ILE A 68 -7.38 -5.57 -4.66
C ILE A 68 -6.72 -6.78 -5.30
N LEU A 69 -6.32 -6.68 -6.56
CA LEU A 69 -5.67 -7.77 -7.28
C LEU A 69 -4.31 -8.12 -6.63
N VAL A 70 -3.51 -7.13 -6.24
CA VAL A 70 -2.28 -7.37 -5.46
C VAL A 70 -2.57 -8.00 -4.10
N LEU A 71 -3.63 -7.57 -3.40
CA LEU A 71 -4.03 -8.19 -2.13
C LEU A 71 -4.33 -9.68 -2.30
N LEU A 72 -5.10 -10.02 -3.35
CA LEU A 72 -5.48 -11.40 -3.66
C LEU A 72 -4.27 -12.24 -4.06
N LEU A 73 -3.38 -11.71 -4.91
CA LEU A 73 -2.14 -12.41 -5.30
C LEU A 73 -1.27 -12.75 -4.10
N ILE A 74 -1.05 -11.79 -3.19
CA ILE A 74 -0.26 -12.03 -1.98
C ILE A 74 -0.94 -13.08 -1.09
N ARG A 75 -2.27 -13.02 -0.94
CA ARG A 75 -3.04 -14.01 -0.17
C ARG A 75 -2.96 -15.41 -0.76
N ILE A 76 -3.11 -15.56 -2.07
CA ILE A 76 -3.04 -16.85 -2.76
C ILE A 76 -1.61 -17.41 -2.66
N SER A 77 -0.59 -16.60 -2.94
CA SER A 77 0.82 -17.02 -2.81
C SER A 77 1.16 -17.49 -1.40
N TYR A 78 0.57 -16.86 -0.38
CA TYR A 78 0.76 -17.28 1.00
C TYR A 78 0.11 -18.63 1.33
N VAL A 79 -1.11 -18.87 0.84
CA VAL A 79 -1.79 -20.15 1.00
C VAL A 79 -0.96 -21.27 0.36
N ILE A 80 -0.49 -21.04 -0.88
CA ILE A 80 0.36 -21.99 -1.60
C ILE A 80 1.67 -22.26 -0.84
N TYR A 81 2.28 -21.23 -0.25
CA TYR A 81 3.53 -21.37 0.51
C TYR A 81 3.33 -22.26 1.75
N ILE A 82 2.24 -22.06 2.50
CA ILE A 82 1.95 -22.89 3.69
C ILE A 82 1.63 -24.33 3.29
N ASP A 83 0.84 -24.54 2.24
CA ASP A 83 0.47 -25.90 1.81
C ASP A 83 1.65 -26.71 1.22
N ALA A 84 2.75 -26.04 0.87
CA ALA A 84 3.96 -26.66 0.35
C ALA A 84 4.98 -27.06 1.44
N GLU A 85 4.84 -26.54 2.67
CA GLU A 85 5.64 -26.92 3.86
C GLU A 85 4.96 -28.05 4.66
#